data_AF-A0A7X5U9N0-F1
#
_entry.id   AF-A0A7X5U9N0-F1
#
_cell.length_a   1.000
_cell.length_b   1.000
_cell.length_c   1.000
_cell.angle_alpha   90.00
_cell.angle_beta   90.00
_cell.angle_gamma   90.00
#
_symmetry.space_group_name_H-M   'P 1'
#
loop_
_entity.id
_entity.type
_entity.pdbx_description
1 polymer ?
#
loop_
_entity_poly.entity_id
_entity_poly.type
_entity_poly.pdbx_seq_one_letter_code
_entity_poly.pdbx_strand_id
1 'polypeptide(L)'
;MEFSRINFRPVVEGGDDVTRAFRKIDLNFESLGTAFLPTGEVGARLTALETVAGELGDAARRNVGAVAGTVAAGDDPRFLAVGDVAGSVAAGDDSRFASNAAAAGAAQMTANNALPRSGGSITGAISAKLGGVVAFGTTGSANIGGLVYSDYFQNTIADVSGNIFMRLQCVDVTGGATYSRLVTSHFDGTNASFMFQHNGVAQATTWQSTSDARLKRHMVVLTEPLDKIDAIVGYESYEKRVLGNATDSEGNSVPAQYTRTCGVLAQDVKQVLPAAVDNLGSGWDTNDKPIDDVLGVNDAGLSALFVECIKALKAQNALLSQRVSLLEAGSVSQKSVSKPDR
;
A
#
# COMPACT_ATOMS: atom_id res chain seq x y z
N MET A 1 5.17 -118.59 53.43
CA MET A 1 5.21 -117.45 52.51
C MET A 1 6.58 -117.43 51.87
N GLU A 2 6.65 -117.83 50.61
CA GLU A 2 7.91 -118.05 49.89
C GLU A 2 8.13 -116.86 48.93
N PHE A 3 9.26 -116.18 49.07
CA PHE A 3 9.61 -115.04 48.23
C PHE A 3 10.17 -115.51 46.89
N SER A 4 9.48 -115.19 45.80
CA SER A 4 9.93 -115.42 44.42
C SER A 4 10.97 -114.37 44.03
N ARG A 5 12.21 -114.81 43.77
CA ARG A 5 13.26 -113.98 43.15
C ARG A 5 13.01 -113.84 41.66
N ILE A 6 12.92 -112.60 41.18
CA ILE A 6 12.84 -112.26 39.75
C ILE A 6 14.17 -112.63 39.09
N ASN A 7 14.10 -113.49 38.09
CA ASN A 7 15.26 -113.98 37.34
C ASN A 7 15.30 -113.25 35.99
N PHE A 8 16.34 -112.43 35.77
CA PHE A 8 16.56 -111.73 34.51
C PHE A 8 17.08 -112.72 33.46
N ARG A 9 16.18 -113.29 32.66
CA ARG A 9 16.57 -114.08 31.49
C ARG A 9 17.01 -113.14 30.36
N PRO A 10 18.16 -113.39 29.71
CA PRO A 10 18.52 -112.71 28.47
C PRO A 10 17.50 -113.08 27.39
N VAL A 11 16.89 -112.07 26.77
CA VAL A 11 15.84 -112.23 25.77
C VAL A 11 16.49 -112.70 24.47
N VAL A 12 16.23 -113.94 24.10
CA VAL A 12 16.53 -114.52 22.79
C VAL A 12 15.24 -114.34 21.97
N GLU A 13 15.37 -113.72 20.79
CA GLU A 13 14.33 -113.46 19.78
C GLU A 13 13.56 -112.12 19.90
N GLY A 14 13.98 -111.13 19.09
CA GLY A 14 13.08 -110.10 18.54
C GLY A 14 12.90 -108.78 19.28
N GLY A 15 13.57 -108.55 20.42
CA GLY A 15 13.51 -107.27 21.13
C GLY A 15 14.48 -106.23 20.57
N ASP A 16 14.01 -104.99 20.40
CA ASP A 16 14.83 -103.85 19.95
C ASP A 16 16.14 -103.75 20.74
N ASP A 17 17.25 -103.83 20.01
CA ASP A 17 18.59 -103.66 20.54
C ASP A 17 18.75 -102.23 21.07
N VAL A 18 18.51 -102.04 22.37
CA VAL A 18 18.75 -100.78 23.07
C VAL A 18 20.19 -100.28 22.87
N THR A 19 21.15 -101.16 22.54
CA THR A 19 22.51 -100.77 22.15
C THR A 19 22.55 -99.96 20.86
N ARG A 20 21.65 -100.22 19.89
CA ARG A 20 21.51 -99.38 18.68
C ARG A 20 20.76 -98.08 18.95
N ALA A 21 19.80 -98.07 19.87
CA ALA A 21 19.08 -96.85 20.25
C ALA A 21 20.02 -95.82 20.90
N PHE A 22 21.00 -96.27 21.70
CA PHE A 22 22.02 -95.37 22.26
C PHE A 22 23.06 -94.89 21.24
N ARG A 23 23.39 -95.67 20.19
CA ARG A 23 24.29 -95.20 19.10
C ARG A 23 23.72 -94.07 18.25
N LYS A 24 22.40 -93.89 18.20
CA LYS A 24 21.79 -92.74 17.49
C LYS A 24 21.84 -91.43 18.28
N ILE A 25 22.24 -91.48 19.55
CA ILE A 25 22.56 -90.32 20.40
C ILE A 25 24.09 -90.18 20.51
N ASP A 26 24.84 -90.59 19.49
CA ASP A 26 26.14 -89.98 19.23
C ASP A 26 25.89 -88.58 18.68
N LEU A 27 25.45 -87.66 19.55
CA LEU A 27 25.78 -86.25 19.38
C LEU A 27 27.29 -86.23 19.33
N ASN A 28 27.86 -86.19 18.13
CA ASN A 28 29.29 -86.20 17.95
C ASN A 28 29.81 -84.90 18.57
N PHE A 29 30.18 -84.96 19.85
CA PHE A 29 30.68 -83.83 20.63
C PHE A 29 31.92 -83.22 19.98
N GLU A 30 32.64 -84.02 19.18
CA GLU A 30 33.71 -83.56 18.31
C GLU A 30 33.18 -82.63 17.21
N SER A 31 32.09 -83.00 16.53
CA SER A 31 31.46 -82.13 15.52
C SER A 31 30.89 -80.84 16.12
N LEU A 32 30.30 -80.91 17.32
CA LEU A 32 29.83 -79.74 18.07
C LEU A 32 31.01 -78.84 18.45
N GLY A 33 32.10 -79.42 18.96
CA GLY A 33 33.33 -78.71 19.25
C GLY A 33 33.90 -77.99 18.02
N THR A 34 33.93 -78.67 16.87
CA THR A 34 34.42 -78.07 15.62
C THR A 34 33.51 -76.97 15.09
N ALA A 35 32.19 -77.05 15.28
CA ALA A 35 31.25 -76.02 14.81
C ALA A 35 31.44 -74.67 15.52
N PHE A 36 31.88 -74.68 16.79
CA PHE A 36 32.14 -73.48 17.60
C PHE A 36 33.57 -72.94 17.49
N LEU A 37 34.48 -73.63 16.80
CA LEU A 37 35.81 -73.08 16.52
C LEU A 37 35.67 -71.85 15.60
N PRO A 38 36.64 -70.92 15.60
CA PRO A 38 36.66 -69.78 14.68
C PRO A 38 36.56 -70.19 13.20
N THR A 39 37.07 -71.37 12.86
CA THR A 39 37.03 -71.99 11.52
C THR A 39 35.79 -72.87 11.29
N GLY A 40 35.00 -73.11 12.34
CA GLY A 40 33.73 -73.83 12.27
C GLY A 40 32.62 -72.97 11.66
N GLU A 41 31.49 -73.58 11.33
CA GLU A 41 30.37 -72.88 10.68
C GLU A 41 29.83 -71.72 11.51
N VAL A 42 29.76 -71.86 12.84
CA VAL A 42 29.30 -70.77 13.73
C VAL A 42 30.36 -69.68 13.85
N GLY A 43 31.63 -70.06 13.99
CA GLY A 43 32.75 -69.13 14.06
C GLY A 43 32.89 -68.29 12.78
N ALA A 44 32.82 -68.93 11.61
CA ALA A 44 32.89 -68.26 10.32
C ALA A 44 31.74 -67.25 10.13
N ARG A 45 30.52 -67.60 10.56
CA ARG A 45 29.37 -66.68 10.52
C ARG A 45 29.52 -65.52 11.49
N LEU A 46 30.09 -65.75 12.67
CA LEU A 46 30.38 -64.68 13.62
C LEU A 46 31.43 -63.71 13.07
N THR A 47 32.53 -64.22 12.51
CA THR A 47 33.57 -63.39 11.87
C THR A 47 33.02 -62.60 10.68
N ALA A 48 32.15 -63.20 9.86
CA ALA A 48 31.47 -62.49 8.77
C ALA A 48 30.55 -61.37 9.30
N LEU A 49 29.80 -61.63 10.39
CA LEU A 49 28.94 -60.63 11.02
C LEU A 49 29.76 -59.47 11.60
N GLU A 50 30.87 -59.76 12.27
CA GLU A 50 31.78 -58.75 12.83
C GLU A 50 32.42 -57.90 11.73
N THR A 51 32.75 -58.51 10.59
CA THR A 51 33.26 -57.79 9.41
C THR A 51 32.21 -56.82 8.85
N VAL A 52 30.98 -57.31 8.62
CA VAL A 52 29.86 -56.47 8.12
C VAL A 52 29.53 -55.36 9.12
N ALA A 53 29.51 -55.67 10.42
CA ALA A 53 29.26 -54.67 11.45
C ALA A 53 30.36 -53.60 11.52
N GLY A 54 31.63 -53.97 11.25
CA GLY A 54 32.75 -53.04 11.16
C GLY A 54 32.67 -52.13 9.93
N GLU A 55 32.20 -52.64 8.79
CA GLU A 55 32.04 -51.87 7.54
C GLU A 55 30.91 -50.82 7.60
N LEU A 56 29.94 -50.98 8.50
CA LEU A 56 28.83 -50.03 8.68
C LEU A 56 29.22 -48.75 9.45
N GLY A 57 30.43 -48.69 10.02
CA GLY A 57 30.94 -47.52 10.75
C GLY A 57 30.02 -47.06 11.90
N ASP A 58 30.02 -45.76 12.21
CA ASP A 58 29.19 -45.19 13.28
C ASP A 58 27.68 -45.16 12.93
N ALA A 59 27.31 -45.41 11.67
CA ALA A 59 25.91 -45.53 11.27
C ALA A 59 25.21 -46.71 11.97
N ALA A 60 25.95 -47.79 12.29
CA ALA A 60 25.44 -48.94 13.03
C ALA A 60 25.07 -48.62 14.50
N ARG A 61 25.52 -47.48 15.04
CA ARG A 61 25.29 -47.06 16.43
C ARG A 61 24.37 -45.84 16.57
N ARG A 62 24.01 -45.18 15.46
CA ARG A 62 23.19 -43.95 15.49
C ARG A 62 21.70 -44.27 15.54
N ASN A 63 20.98 -43.60 16.43
CA ASN A 63 19.54 -43.71 16.55
C ASN A 63 18.85 -42.95 15.40
N VAL A 64 18.11 -43.66 14.55
CA VAL A 64 17.38 -43.12 13.39
C VAL A 64 15.96 -42.63 13.70
N GLY A 65 15.60 -42.59 14.98
CA GLY A 65 14.24 -42.33 15.43
C GLY A 65 13.30 -43.51 15.16
N ALA A 66 12.02 -43.36 15.53
CA ALA A 66 11.00 -44.41 15.41
C ALA A 66 10.14 -44.30 14.13
N VAL A 67 10.44 -43.35 13.24
CA VAL A 67 9.65 -43.08 12.04
C VAL A 67 10.03 -44.08 10.93
N ALA A 68 9.05 -44.77 10.36
CA ALA A 68 9.30 -45.66 9.24
C ALA A 68 9.81 -44.85 8.02
N GLY A 69 10.94 -45.25 7.44
CA GLY A 69 11.54 -44.61 6.27
C GLY A 69 12.63 -43.58 6.55
N THR A 70 13.00 -43.32 7.81
CA THR A 70 14.23 -42.57 8.12
C THR A 70 15.46 -43.46 8.03
N VAL A 71 16.49 -42.96 7.35
CA VAL A 71 17.82 -43.56 7.31
C VAL A 71 18.79 -42.69 8.11
N ALA A 72 19.69 -43.31 8.87
CA ALA A 72 20.87 -42.59 9.35
C ALA A 72 21.68 -42.29 8.09
N ALA A 73 21.72 -41.03 7.67
CA ALA A 73 22.83 -40.58 6.86
C ALA A 73 24.06 -40.81 7.76
N GLY A 74 24.82 -41.87 7.46
CA GLY A 74 26.09 -42.14 8.13
C GLY A 74 27.07 -40.99 7.89
N ASP A 75 28.35 -41.23 8.10
CA ASP A 75 29.40 -40.26 7.77
C ASP A 75 29.66 -40.21 6.24
N ASP A 76 28.58 -40.20 5.44
CA ASP A 76 28.66 -40.00 4.00
C ASP A 76 29.15 -38.57 3.75
N PRO A 77 30.36 -38.40 3.19
CA PRO A 77 30.98 -37.09 3.05
C PRO A 77 30.19 -36.14 2.14
N ARG A 78 29.24 -36.65 1.35
CA ARG A 78 28.35 -35.84 0.52
C ARG A 78 27.30 -35.06 1.34
N PHE A 79 26.90 -35.59 2.50
CA PHE A 79 25.95 -34.92 3.39
C PHE A 79 26.64 -34.05 4.46
N LEU A 80 27.90 -34.37 4.80
CA LEU A 80 28.70 -33.55 5.72
C LEU A 80 29.09 -32.19 5.13
N ALA A 81 29.05 -32.03 3.81
CA ALA A 81 29.43 -30.80 3.10
C ALA A 81 28.23 -29.90 2.75
N VAL A 82 27.00 -30.28 3.13
CA VAL A 82 25.79 -29.48 2.86
C VAL A 82 25.82 -28.25 3.77
N GLY A 83 26.10 -27.08 3.18
CA GLY A 83 26.25 -25.80 3.88
C GLY A 83 27.69 -25.26 3.88
N ASP A 84 28.70 -26.12 3.70
CA ASP A 84 30.12 -25.73 3.69
C ASP A 84 30.68 -25.50 2.27
N VAL A 85 29.99 -26.03 1.24
CA VAL A 85 30.35 -25.81 -0.18
C VAL A 85 29.49 -24.71 -0.77
N ALA A 86 30.13 -23.71 -1.40
CA ALA A 86 29.45 -22.64 -2.11
C ALA A 86 28.43 -23.21 -3.13
N GLY A 87 27.16 -22.85 -2.96
CA GLY A 87 26.04 -23.32 -3.81
C GLY A 87 25.28 -24.52 -3.26
N SER A 88 25.73 -25.14 -2.17
CA SER A 88 24.91 -26.10 -1.40
C SER A 88 24.11 -25.36 -0.33
N VAL A 89 22.86 -25.76 -0.11
CA VAL A 89 21.95 -25.09 0.82
C VAL A 89 21.46 -26.13 1.82
N ALA A 90 21.74 -25.94 3.11
CA ALA A 90 21.17 -26.76 4.16
C ALA A 90 19.65 -26.62 4.17
N ALA A 91 18.93 -27.70 4.45
CA ALA A 91 17.47 -27.66 4.54
C ALA A 91 17.05 -26.66 5.64
N GLY A 92 16.55 -25.49 5.23
CA GLY A 92 16.11 -24.41 6.14
C GLY A 92 16.94 -23.13 6.07
N ASP A 93 18.10 -23.11 5.43
CA ASP A 93 18.94 -21.92 5.28
C ASP A 93 18.83 -21.35 3.86
N ASP A 94 17.75 -20.64 3.51
CA ASP A 94 17.62 -20.04 2.16
C ASP A 94 18.44 -18.75 2.01
N SER A 95 19.76 -18.89 2.15
CA SER A 95 20.77 -17.84 1.98
C SER A 95 20.82 -17.25 0.56
N ARG A 96 20.04 -17.78 -0.40
CA ARG A 96 19.86 -17.20 -1.74
C ARG A 96 19.13 -15.85 -1.71
N PHE A 97 18.40 -15.54 -0.64
CA PHE A 97 17.85 -14.20 -0.44
C PHE A 97 18.88 -13.18 0.05
N ALA A 98 19.99 -13.61 0.65
CA ALA A 98 20.99 -12.73 1.25
C ALA A 98 22.28 -12.59 0.41
N SER A 99 22.58 -13.51 -0.51
CA SER A 99 23.91 -13.66 -1.12
C SER A 99 24.01 -13.36 -2.62
N ASN A 100 23.06 -12.65 -3.23
CA ASN A 100 23.25 -12.12 -4.59
C ASN A 100 24.25 -10.94 -4.57
N ALA A 101 25.53 -11.28 -4.46
CA ALA A 101 26.64 -10.40 -4.78
C ALA A 101 26.48 -9.89 -6.22
N ALA A 102 26.56 -8.57 -6.35
CA ALA A 102 26.25 -7.78 -7.54
C ALA A 102 26.98 -8.25 -8.81
N ALA A 103 26.22 -8.69 -9.82
CA ALA A 103 26.65 -8.51 -11.21
C ALA A 103 26.42 -7.04 -11.57
N ALA A 104 27.46 -6.35 -12.05
CA ALA A 104 27.37 -4.95 -12.47
C ALA A 104 26.28 -4.80 -13.55
N GLY A 105 25.21 -4.06 -13.23
CA GLY A 105 24.09 -3.79 -14.14
C GLY A 105 22.80 -4.58 -13.86
N ALA A 106 22.79 -5.52 -12.91
CA ALA A 106 21.55 -6.19 -12.49
C ALA A 106 20.79 -5.35 -11.43
N ALA A 107 19.48 -5.23 -11.56
CA ALA A 107 18.62 -4.57 -10.57
C ALA A 107 18.75 -5.29 -9.21
N GLN A 108 19.34 -4.62 -8.23
CA GLN A 108 19.42 -5.14 -6.86
C GLN A 108 18.16 -4.78 -6.08
N MET A 109 17.51 -5.78 -5.49
CA MET A 109 16.62 -5.59 -4.35
C MET A 109 17.45 -5.84 -3.08
N THR A 110 17.92 -4.78 -2.43
CA THR A 110 18.51 -4.89 -1.09
C THR A 110 17.37 -4.96 -0.08
N ALA A 111 16.97 -6.16 0.32
CA ALA A 111 16.06 -6.34 1.45
C ALA A 111 16.86 -6.10 2.75
N ASN A 112 16.90 -4.85 3.21
CA ASN A 112 17.36 -4.57 4.57
C ASN A 112 16.28 -5.06 5.53
N ASN A 113 16.61 -6.10 6.30
CA ASN A 113 15.79 -6.85 7.25
C ASN A 113 14.78 -7.84 6.65
N ALA A 114 14.75 -9.01 7.30
CA ALA A 114 13.90 -10.16 7.01
C ALA A 114 12.45 -9.77 6.68
N LEU A 115 11.95 -10.24 5.54
CA LEU A 115 10.53 -10.22 5.22
C LEU A 115 9.80 -11.10 6.26
N PRO A 116 8.92 -10.55 7.11
CA PRO A 116 8.18 -11.37 8.06
C PRO A 116 7.27 -12.33 7.30
N ARG A 117 7.43 -13.64 7.56
CA ARG A 117 6.76 -14.73 6.82
C ARG A 117 5.25 -14.84 7.07
N SER A 118 4.64 -13.84 7.70
CA SER A 118 3.19 -13.75 7.87
C SER A 118 2.75 -12.30 8.08
N GLY A 119 2.12 -11.70 7.07
CA GLY A 119 1.19 -10.57 7.23
C GLY A 119 1.68 -9.28 7.92
N GLY A 120 2.99 -9.09 8.11
CA GLY A 120 3.54 -7.88 8.75
C GLY A 120 3.82 -6.77 7.74
N SER A 121 3.55 -5.51 8.11
CA SER A 121 3.92 -4.34 7.32
C SER A 121 5.44 -4.21 7.22
N ILE A 122 5.96 -3.96 6.01
CA ILE A 122 7.38 -3.61 5.83
C ILE A 122 7.56 -2.15 6.24
N THR A 123 8.33 -1.91 7.30
CA THR A 123 8.74 -0.57 7.72
C THR A 123 10.19 -0.34 7.27
N GLY A 124 10.37 0.16 6.04
CA GLY A 124 11.69 0.44 5.46
C GLY A 124 11.64 0.73 3.96
N ALA A 125 12.56 1.57 3.46
CA ALA A 125 12.62 1.93 2.04
C ALA A 125 13.05 0.75 1.17
N ILE A 126 12.21 0.31 0.23
CA ILE A 126 12.64 -0.56 -0.87
C ILE A 126 13.34 0.35 -1.89
N SER A 127 14.66 0.30 -1.95
CA SER A 127 15.44 1.00 -2.98
C SER A 127 15.69 0.08 -4.16
N ALA A 128 14.89 0.19 -5.21
CA ALA A 128 15.19 -0.44 -6.50
C ALA A 128 16.03 0.52 -7.36
N LYS A 129 17.29 0.15 -7.62
CA LYS A 129 18.17 0.95 -8.49
C LYS A 129 17.89 0.60 -9.96
N LEU A 130 16.82 1.15 -10.53
CA LEU A 130 16.45 1.01 -11.94
C LEU A 130 16.67 2.33 -12.66
N GLY A 131 17.93 2.76 -12.87
CA GLY A 131 18.24 4.00 -13.62
C GLY A 131 17.52 5.28 -13.13
N GLY A 132 16.92 5.22 -11.94
CA GLY A 132 15.95 6.12 -11.35
C GLY A 132 15.47 5.48 -10.06
N VAL A 133 15.45 6.24 -8.97
CA VAL A 133 15.10 5.72 -7.63
C VAL A 133 13.59 5.64 -7.52
N VAL A 134 13.02 4.44 -7.54
CA VAL A 134 11.63 4.22 -7.09
C VAL A 134 11.70 3.98 -5.58
N ALA A 135 11.66 5.05 -4.80
CA ALA A 135 11.44 4.97 -3.37
C ALA A 135 9.95 4.75 -3.11
N PHE A 136 9.56 3.56 -2.67
CA PHE A 136 8.29 3.40 -1.98
C PHE A 136 8.47 4.01 -0.59
N GLY A 137 7.67 5.04 -0.30
CA GLY A 137 7.87 5.97 0.81
C GLY A 137 8.13 5.29 2.14
N THR A 138 9.11 5.80 2.87
CA THR A 138 9.18 5.64 4.32
C THR A 138 7.93 6.27 4.93
N THR A 139 7.04 5.46 5.50
CA THR A 139 6.06 5.93 6.48
C THR A 139 6.83 6.35 7.73
N GLY A 140 7.40 7.56 7.72
CA GLY A 140 8.16 8.12 8.82
C GLY A 140 7.48 9.38 9.34
N SER A 141 6.81 9.27 10.48
CA SER A 141 6.32 10.45 11.21
C SER A 141 7.50 11.15 11.87
N ALA A 142 7.94 12.28 11.32
CA ALA A 142 8.98 13.10 11.95
C ALA A 142 8.32 14.19 12.81
N ASN A 143 8.63 14.20 14.11
CA ASN A 143 8.30 15.32 15.01
C ASN A 143 9.42 16.37 14.87
N ILE A 144 9.16 17.46 14.15
CA ILE A 144 10.11 18.57 14.04
C ILE A 144 9.42 19.83 14.57
N GLY A 145 9.81 20.26 15.77
CA GLY A 145 9.38 21.56 16.33
C GLY A 145 7.86 21.70 16.57
N GLY A 146 7.16 20.62 16.96
CA GLY A 146 5.71 20.65 17.20
C GLY A 146 4.85 20.43 15.94
N LEU A 147 5.46 20.01 14.83
CA LEU A 147 4.78 19.60 13.60
C LEU A 147 5.03 18.11 13.39
N VAL A 148 3.96 17.35 13.16
CA VAL A 148 4.01 15.94 12.76
C VAL A 148 3.76 15.87 11.26
N TYR A 149 4.79 15.48 10.51
CA TYR A 149 4.68 15.23 9.08
C TYR A 149 4.52 13.74 8.83
N SER A 150 3.48 13.35 8.10
CA SER A 150 3.37 12.01 7.53
C SER A 150 3.41 12.09 6.01
N ASP A 151 4.50 11.62 5.43
CA ASP A 151 4.69 11.56 3.98
C ASP A 151 4.11 10.24 3.45
N TYR A 152 3.02 10.33 2.68
CA TYR A 152 2.40 9.14 2.07
C TYR A 152 3.13 8.72 0.80
N PHE A 153 3.56 9.71 0.01
CA PHE A 153 4.31 9.50 -1.21
C PHE A 153 5.33 10.63 -1.38
N GLN A 154 6.60 10.26 -1.55
CA GLN A 154 7.63 11.16 -2.07
C GLN A 154 8.35 10.44 -3.20
N ASN A 155 8.24 10.98 -4.40
CA ASN A 155 9.08 10.57 -5.52
C ASN A 155 10.07 11.69 -5.80
N THR A 156 11.36 11.37 -5.75
CA THR A 156 12.45 12.32 -6.01
C THR A 156 13.23 11.84 -7.22
N ILE A 157 13.29 12.68 -8.25
CA ILE A 157 14.18 12.53 -9.38
C ILE A 157 15.33 13.51 -9.17
N ALA A 158 16.53 12.96 -8.96
CA ALA A 158 17.75 13.73 -8.78
C ALA A 158 18.61 13.67 -10.03
N ASP A 159 19.15 14.81 -10.47
CA ASP A 159 20.21 14.91 -11.47
C ASP A 159 21.31 15.87 -10.96
N VAL A 160 22.44 15.95 -11.67
CA VAL A 160 23.57 16.86 -11.36
C VAL A 160 23.16 18.32 -11.24
N SER A 161 22.02 18.71 -11.83
CA SER A 161 21.48 20.07 -11.82
C SER A 161 20.49 20.36 -10.68
N GLY A 162 20.14 19.38 -9.84
CA GLY A 162 19.22 19.55 -8.71
C GLY A 162 18.20 18.40 -8.58
N ASN A 163 17.27 18.57 -7.64
CA ASN A 163 16.24 17.57 -7.35
C ASN A 163 14.85 18.09 -7.73
N ILE A 164 14.12 17.32 -8.54
CA ILE A 164 12.65 17.44 -8.63
C ILE A 164 12.04 16.41 -7.70
N PHE A 165 11.05 16.82 -6.92
CA PHE A 165 10.20 15.91 -6.18
C PHE A 165 8.75 16.34 -6.23
N MET A 166 7.89 15.33 -6.14
CA MET A 166 6.48 15.49 -5.81
C MET A 166 6.23 14.80 -4.49
N ARG A 167 5.54 15.49 -3.57
CA ARG A 167 5.22 14.96 -2.25
C ARG A 167 3.77 15.19 -1.86
N LEU A 168 3.10 14.14 -1.39
CA LEU A 168 1.80 14.20 -0.72
C LEU A 168 1.98 14.00 0.78
N GLN A 169 1.57 14.98 1.57
CA GLN A 169 1.73 15.01 3.02
C GLN A 169 0.40 15.17 3.73
N CYS A 170 0.25 14.52 4.89
CA CYS A 170 -0.61 15.02 5.95
C CYS A 170 0.28 15.71 6.98
N VAL A 171 -0.12 16.90 7.39
CA VAL A 171 0.56 17.68 8.42
C VAL A 171 -0.39 17.86 9.56
N ASP A 172 0.03 17.41 10.74
CA ASP A 172 -0.64 17.74 11.99
C ASP A 172 0.22 18.74 12.76
N VAL A 173 -0.41 19.85 13.17
CA VAL A 173 0.26 20.93 13.89
C VAL A 173 -0.16 20.83 15.34
N THR A 174 0.78 20.60 16.26
CA THR A 174 0.46 20.54 17.69
C THR A 174 -0.19 21.86 18.13
N GLY A 175 -1.47 21.81 18.49
CA GLY A 175 -2.27 22.99 18.85
C GLY A 175 -2.77 23.83 17.67
N GLY A 176 -2.65 23.34 16.43
CA GLY A 176 -3.08 23.99 15.19
C GLY A 176 -3.98 23.11 14.32
N ALA A 177 -4.15 23.50 13.05
CA ALA A 177 -5.01 22.78 12.11
C ALA A 177 -4.26 21.64 11.40
N THR A 178 -4.90 20.48 11.31
CA THR A 178 -4.46 19.36 10.48
C THR A 178 -4.84 19.61 9.01
N TYR A 179 -3.92 19.40 8.07
CA TYR A 179 -4.19 19.57 6.64
C TYR A 179 -3.44 18.57 5.77
N SER A 180 -4.00 18.29 4.60
CA SER A 180 -3.31 17.59 3.52
C SER A 180 -2.63 18.60 2.60
N ARG A 181 -1.46 18.28 2.05
CA ARG A 181 -0.75 19.19 1.14
C ARG A 181 -0.03 18.43 0.04
N LEU A 182 -0.15 18.93 -1.18
CA LEU A 182 0.69 18.58 -2.31
C LEU A 182 1.84 19.59 -2.41
N VAL A 183 3.08 19.11 -2.45
CA VAL A 183 4.28 19.92 -2.68
C VAL A 183 4.92 19.49 -3.98
N THR A 184 5.22 20.46 -4.84
CA THR A 184 5.95 20.25 -6.10
C THR A 184 7.22 21.09 -6.07
N SER A 185 8.36 20.49 -6.42
CA SER A 185 9.62 21.22 -6.58
C SER A 185 10.05 21.34 -8.04
N HIS A 186 10.88 22.34 -8.31
CA HIS A 186 11.58 22.54 -9.56
C HIS A 186 13.10 22.32 -9.37
N PHE A 187 13.85 22.11 -10.46
CA PHE A 187 15.30 21.84 -10.40
C PHE A 187 16.11 22.98 -9.77
N ASP A 188 15.61 24.21 -9.81
CA ASP A 188 16.25 25.38 -9.19
C ASP A 188 16.07 25.47 -7.67
N GLY A 189 15.42 24.46 -7.05
CA GLY A 189 15.16 24.41 -5.62
C GLY A 189 13.94 25.21 -5.17
N THR A 190 13.18 25.81 -6.08
CA THR A 190 11.89 26.45 -5.75
C THR A 190 10.80 25.41 -5.58
N ASN A 191 9.86 25.69 -4.66
CA ASN A 191 8.74 24.82 -4.34
C ASN A 191 7.42 25.58 -4.42
N ALA A 192 6.37 24.90 -4.88
CA ALA A 192 4.99 25.34 -4.75
C ALA A 192 4.21 24.36 -3.87
N SER A 193 3.18 24.86 -3.19
CA SER A 193 2.35 24.02 -2.33
C SER A 193 0.87 24.33 -2.46
N PHE A 194 0.08 23.26 -2.47
CA PHE A 194 -1.38 23.28 -2.53
C PHE A 194 -1.91 22.58 -1.28
N MET A 195 -2.55 23.33 -0.39
CA MET A 195 -3.01 22.89 0.91
C MET A 195 -4.52 22.67 0.90
N PHE A 196 -4.97 21.59 1.52
CA PHE A 196 -6.36 21.19 1.67
C PHE A 196 -6.63 20.95 3.16
N GLN A 197 -7.36 21.87 3.77
CA GLN A 197 -7.65 21.85 5.20
C GLN A 197 -8.87 20.98 5.50
N HIS A 198 -8.92 20.42 6.70
CA HIS A 198 -10.04 19.58 7.15
C HIS A 198 -11.40 20.31 7.17
N ASN A 199 -11.40 21.64 7.26
CA ASN A 199 -12.60 22.50 7.23
C ASN A 199 -13.12 22.79 5.80
N GLY A 200 -12.55 22.14 4.78
CA GLY A 200 -12.95 22.31 3.37
C GLY A 200 -12.32 23.52 2.67
N VAL A 201 -11.37 24.23 3.31
CA VAL A 201 -10.64 25.33 2.69
C VAL A 201 -9.43 24.81 1.91
N ALA A 202 -9.36 25.14 0.62
CA ALA A 202 -8.19 24.88 -0.22
C ALA A 202 -7.38 26.17 -0.45
N GLN A 203 -6.06 26.09 -0.37
CA GLN A 203 -5.15 27.23 -0.50
C GLN A 203 -3.98 26.91 -1.41
N ALA A 204 -3.59 27.89 -2.21
CA ALA A 204 -2.34 27.90 -2.97
C ALA A 204 -1.90 29.35 -3.15
N THR A 205 -0.63 29.57 -3.48
CA THR A 205 -0.14 30.92 -3.81
C THR A 205 -0.93 31.52 -4.98
N THR A 206 -1.20 30.71 -6.01
CA THR A 206 -1.95 31.12 -7.20
C THR A 206 -2.65 29.92 -7.82
N TRP A 207 -3.93 30.09 -8.22
CA TRP A 207 -4.64 29.17 -9.10
C TRP A 207 -4.87 29.85 -10.46
N GLN A 208 -4.17 29.39 -11.49
CA GLN A 208 -4.27 29.95 -12.85
C GLN A 208 -4.88 28.93 -13.80
N SER A 209 -6.09 29.23 -14.29
CA SER A 209 -6.74 28.41 -15.31
C SER A 209 -6.17 28.72 -16.70
N THR A 210 -5.89 27.69 -17.49
CA THR A 210 -5.50 27.85 -18.90
C THR A 210 -6.65 28.47 -19.70
N SER A 211 -6.38 29.54 -20.44
CA SER A 211 -7.44 30.34 -21.11
C SER A 211 -7.04 30.86 -22.50
N ASP A 212 -6.09 30.19 -23.16
CA ASP A 212 -5.58 30.57 -24.49
C ASP A 212 -6.65 30.40 -25.59
N ALA A 213 -6.69 31.31 -26.58
CA ALA A 213 -7.66 31.27 -27.68
C ALA A 213 -7.55 30.00 -28.54
N ARG A 214 -6.35 29.42 -28.66
CA ARG A 214 -6.11 28.16 -29.40
C ARG A 214 -6.76 26.94 -28.75
N LEU A 215 -7.10 27.04 -27.45
CA LEU A 215 -7.78 26.00 -26.69
C LEU A 215 -9.32 26.15 -26.73
N LYS A 216 -9.84 27.15 -27.47
CA LYS A 216 -11.26 27.53 -27.46
C LYS A 216 -11.87 27.46 -28.86
N ARG A 217 -13.15 27.10 -28.92
CA ARG A 217 -13.95 27.04 -30.16
C ARG A 217 -15.41 27.39 -29.84
N HIS A 218 -16.17 27.78 -30.86
CA HIS A 218 -17.60 28.15 -30.73
C HIS A 218 -17.84 29.22 -29.63
N MET A 219 -16.99 30.26 -29.63
CA MET A 219 -17.10 31.34 -28.65
C MET A 219 -18.32 32.20 -28.96
N VAL A 220 -19.23 32.30 -27.99
CA VAL A 220 -20.41 33.17 -28.06
C VAL A 220 -20.22 34.31 -27.08
N VAL A 221 -20.40 35.54 -27.56
CA VAL A 221 -20.30 36.75 -26.73
C VAL A 221 -21.57 36.88 -25.88
N LEU A 222 -21.41 37.28 -24.62
CA LEU A 222 -22.52 37.48 -23.71
C LEU A 222 -23.32 38.72 -24.11
N THR A 223 -24.60 38.53 -24.40
CA THR A 223 -25.57 39.60 -24.69
C THR A 223 -26.38 39.95 -23.44
N GLU A 224 -26.97 41.16 -23.44
CA GLU A 224 -27.85 41.66 -22.36
C GLU A 224 -27.22 41.51 -20.96
N PRO A 225 -25.96 41.96 -20.76
CA PRO A 225 -25.26 41.71 -19.50
C PRO A 225 -25.91 42.40 -18.29
N LEU A 226 -26.58 43.54 -18.49
CA LEU A 226 -27.22 44.29 -17.40
C LEU A 226 -28.48 43.57 -16.89
N ASP A 227 -29.34 43.13 -17.81
CA ASP A 227 -30.53 42.37 -17.43
C ASP A 227 -30.16 41.05 -16.72
N LYS A 228 -29.07 40.42 -17.15
CA LYS A 228 -28.57 39.18 -16.54
C LYS A 228 -28.01 39.40 -15.13
N ILE A 229 -27.24 40.47 -14.91
CA ILE A 229 -26.70 40.74 -13.56
C ILE A 229 -27.80 41.22 -12.61
N ASP A 230 -28.79 41.95 -13.10
CA ASP A 230 -29.94 42.43 -12.30
C ASP A 230 -30.82 41.27 -11.80
N ALA A 231 -30.82 40.13 -12.49
CA ALA A 231 -31.52 38.92 -12.07
C ALA A 231 -30.78 38.08 -11.02
N ILE A 232 -29.51 38.39 -10.72
CA ILE A 232 -28.71 37.64 -9.73
C ILE A 232 -28.73 38.37 -8.39
N VAL A 233 -29.09 37.65 -7.31
CA VAL A 233 -29.06 38.22 -5.96
C VAL A 233 -27.69 37.97 -5.31
N GLY A 234 -27.03 39.05 -4.89
CA GLY A 234 -25.84 39.00 -4.04
C GLY A 234 -26.23 38.93 -2.57
N TYR A 235 -25.83 37.86 -1.89
CA TYR A 235 -26.04 37.68 -0.45
C TYR A 235 -24.80 38.10 0.33
N GLU A 236 -24.97 39.10 1.19
CA GLU A 236 -23.92 39.58 2.11
C GLU A 236 -23.44 38.49 3.06
N SER A 237 -24.35 37.63 3.53
CA SER A 237 -23.97 36.42 4.24
C SER A 237 -25.05 35.33 4.24
N TYR A 238 -24.62 34.09 4.32
CA TYR A 238 -25.45 32.91 4.58
C TYR A 238 -24.61 31.84 5.27
N GLU A 239 -25.27 30.87 5.91
CA GLU A 239 -24.62 29.72 6.52
C GLU A 239 -24.63 28.53 5.56
N LYS A 240 -23.45 28.06 5.17
CA LYS A 240 -23.28 26.88 4.33
C LYS A 240 -22.91 25.69 5.20
N ARG A 241 -23.65 24.59 5.05
CA ARG A 241 -23.32 23.32 5.70
C ARG A 241 -21.96 22.81 5.21
N VAL A 242 -21.08 22.46 6.14
CA VAL A 242 -19.73 21.92 5.88
C VAL A 242 -19.64 20.45 6.28
N LEU A 243 -20.25 20.09 7.41
CA LEU A 243 -20.30 18.71 7.90
C LEU A 243 -21.72 18.36 8.28
N GLY A 244 -22.10 17.11 8.03
CA GLY A 244 -23.40 16.60 8.44
C GLY A 244 -23.48 16.23 9.91
N ASN A 245 -24.69 15.93 10.36
CA ASN A 245 -24.89 15.24 11.62
C ASN A 245 -24.03 13.96 11.62
N ALA A 246 -23.22 13.80 12.64
CA ALA A 246 -22.27 12.70 12.77
C ALA A 246 -22.36 12.09 14.17
N THR A 247 -21.61 11.03 14.37
CA THR A 247 -21.41 10.43 15.70
C THR A 247 -19.93 10.43 15.98
N ASP A 248 -19.53 10.92 17.16
CA ASP A 248 -18.11 10.90 17.56
C ASP A 248 -17.65 9.47 17.91
N SER A 249 -16.37 9.32 18.25
CA SER A 249 -15.78 8.04 18.64
C SER A 249 -16.36 7.45 19.93
N GLU A 250 -17.12 8.23 20.70
CA GLU A 250 -17.72 7.86 21.98
C GLU A 250 -19.21 7.53 21.84
N GLY A 251 -19.77 7.66 20.63
CA GLY A 251 -21.18 7.40 20.34
C GLY A 251 -22.10 8.60 20.54
N ASN A 252 -21.56 9.80 20.80
CA ASN A 252 -22.38 11.00 20.98
C ASN A 252 -22.76 11.61 19.63
N SER A 253 -23.96 12.17 19.55
CA SER A 253 -24.41 12.91 18.38
C SER A 253 -23.66 14.24 18.25
N VAL A 254 -22.97 14.42 17.11
CA VAL A 254 -22.31 15.66 16.72
C VAL A 254 -23.24 16.40 15.76
N PRO A 255 -23.71 17.61 16.07
CA PRO A 255 -24.60 18.35 15.19
C PRO A 255 -23.89 18.77 13.90
N ALA A 256 -24.68 18.94 12.84
CA ALA A 256 -24.21 19.49 11.58
C ALA A 256 -23.49 20.83 11.79
N GLN A 257 -22.38 21.01 11.08
CA GLN A 257 -21.56 22.20 11.19
C GLN A 257 -21.78 23.10 9.99
N TYR A 258 -21.84 24.40 10.27
CA TYR A 258 -22.05 25.45 9.29
C TYR A 258 -20.90 26.43 9.29
N THR A 259 -20.58 26.98 8.13
CA THR A 259 -19.66 28.09 7.98
C THR A 259 -20.38 29.29 7.41
N ARG A 260 -20.11 30.47 7.97
CA ARG A 260 -20.65 31.72 7.46
C ARG A 260 -19.83 32.15 6.25
N THR A 261 -20.51 32.37 5.13
CA THR A 261 -19.89 32.79 3.87
C THR A 261 -20.80 33.78 3.14
N CYS A 262 -20.39 34.25 1.96
CA CYS A 262 -21.13 35.20 1.13
C CYS A 262 -21.06 34.79 -0.34
N GLY A 263 -21.86 35.42 -1.20
CA GLY A 263 -21.84 35.15 -2.64
C GLY A 263 -23.23 35.12 -3.25
N VAL A 264 -23.38 34.35 -4.33
CA VAL A 264 -24.61 34.24 -5.12
C VAL A 264 -25.17 32.82 -5.07
N LEU A 265 -26.47 32.66 -5.31
CA LEU A 265 -27.07 31.34 -5.47
C LEU A 265 -26.80 30.78 -6.86
N ALA A 266 -26.37 29.52 -6.91
CA ALA A 266 -26.13 28.83 -8.18
C ALA A 266 -27.40 28.74 -9.05
N GLN A 267 -28.58 28.70 -8.43
CA GLN A 267 -29.87 28.66 -9.10
C GLN A 267 -30.14 29.93 -9.90
N ASP A 268 -29.85 31.11 -9.33
CA ASP A 268 -30.03 32.39 -10.02
C ASP A 268 -29.05 32.50 -11.20
N VAL A 269 -27.78 32.15 -10.95
CA VAL A 269 -26.75 32.13 -12.00
C VAL A 269 -27.13 31.16 -13.13
N LYS A 270 -27.68 29.98 -12.81
CA LYS A 270 -28.07 28.99 -13.81
C LYS A 270 -29.17 29.49 -14.75
N GLN A 271 -30.07 30.36 -14.28
CA GLN A 271 -31.14 30.92 -15.11
C GLN A 271 -30.60 31.84 -16.21
N VAL A 272 -29.57 32.63 -15.91
CA VAL A 272 -29.07 33.68 -16.82
C VAL A 272 -27.74 33.35 -17.49
N LEU A 273 -26.92 32.51 -16.86
CA LEU A 273 -25.60 32.08 -17.31
C LEU A 273 -25.38 30.59 -16.94
N PRO A 274 -26.12 29.66 -17.56
CA PRO A 274 -26.05 28.23 -17.24
C PRO A 274 -24.66 27.63 -17.43
N ALA A 275 -23.85 28.16 -18.35
CA ALA A 275 -22.49 27.69 -18.60
C ALA A 275 -21.49 28.00 -17.46
N ALA A 276 -21.88 28.84 -16.50
CA ALA A 276 -21.08 29.14 -15.31
C ALA A 276 -21.51 28.29 -14.09
N VAL A 277 -22.39 27.31 -14.27
CA VAL A 277 -22.88 26.45 -13.19
C VAL A 277 -22.66 24.98 -13.55
N ASP A 278 -21.94 24.29 -12.69
CA ASP A 278 -21.62 22.87 -12.84
C ASP A 278 -22.41 22.03 -11.83
N ASN A 279 -22.70 20.78 -12.20
CA ASN A 279 -23.19 19.77 -11.28
C ASN A 279 -21.98 19.11 -10.60
N LEU A 280 -21.90 19.24 -9.27
CA LEU A 280 -20.82 18.72 -8.43
C LEU A 280 -21.12 17.32 -7.86
N GLY A 281 -22.23 16.70 -8.27
CA GLY A 281 -22.68 15.39 -7.82
C GLY A 281 -23.56 15.45 -6.57
N SER A 282 -23.54 14.39 -5.78
CA SER A 282 -24.43 14.24 -4.63
C SER A 282 -23.98 15.03 -3.40
N GLY A 283 -24.95 15.43 -2.56
CA GLY A 283 -24.73 16.05 -1.27
C GLY A 283 -25.97 15.99 -0.40
N TRP A 284 -26.07 16.89 0.58
CA TRP A 284 -27.15 16.91 1.56
C TRP A 284 -27.66 18.34 1.78
N ASP A 285 -28.98 18.49 1.90
CA ASP A 285 -29.60 19.77 2.22
C ASP A 285 -29.47 20.11 3.72
N THR A 286 -30.06 21.22 4.16
CA THR A 286 -30.03 21.64 5.58
C THR A 286 -30.88 20.76 6.51
N ASN A 287 -31.71 19.86 5.96
CA ASN A 287 -32.61 18.95 6.68
C ASN A 287 -32.18 17.48 6.57
N ASP A 288 -30.92 17.20 6.25
CA ASP A 288 -30.39 15.84 6.02
C ASP A 288 -31.12 15.07 4.91
N LYS A 289 -31.66 15.76 3.91
CA LYS A 289 -32.17 15.12 2.70
C LYS A 289 -31.08 15.04 1.64
N PRO A 290 -30.94 13.91 0.94
CA PRO A 290 -29.98 13.80 -0.14
C PRO A 290 -30.37 14.73 -1.30
N ILE A 291 -29.36 15.32 -1.91
CA ILE A 291 -29.43 16.09 -3.16
C ILE A 291 -28.56 15.35 -4.17
N ASP A 292 -29.08 15.00 -5.34
CA ASP A 292 -28.33 14.25 -6.35
C ASP A 292 -27.50 15.15 -7.29
N ASP A 293 -27.85 16.43 -7.37
CA ASP A 293 -27.33 17.39 -8.33
C ASP A 293 -26.91 18.72 -7.67
N VAL A 294 -26.02 18.65 -6.68
CA VAL A 294 -25.50 19.84 -6.01
C VAL A 294 -24.85 20.78 -7.03
N LEU A 295 -25.40 21.98 -7.14
CA LEU A 295 -24.91 22.98 -8.08
C LEU A 295 -23.74 23.78 -7.49
N GLY A 296 -22.71 23.99 -8.30
CA GLY A 296 -21.56 24.85 -7.99
C GLY A 296 -21.43 25.98 -8.99
N VAL A 297 -21.06 27.17 -8.52
CA VAL A 297 -20.77 28.31 -9.40
C VAL A 297 -19.28 28.30 -9.77
N ASN A 298 -18.99 28.48 -11.05
CA ASN A 298 -17.66 28.78 -11.55
C ASN A 298 -17.47 30.30 -11.61
N ASP A 299 -16.73 30.85 -10.65
CA ASP A 299 -16.52 32.29 -10.53
C ASP A 299 -15.81 32.92 -11.74
N ALA A 300 -15.04 32.13 -12.50
CA ALA A 300 -14.46 32.61 -13.76
C ALA A 300 -15.56 32.95 -14.79
N GLY A 301 -16.67 32.23 -14.78
CA GLY A 301 -17.85 32.54 -15.60
C GLY A 301 -18.52 33.86 -15.20
N LEU A 302 -18.67 34.12 -13.90
CA LEU A 302 -19.18 35.40 -13.39
C LEU A 302 -18.28 36.58 -13.78
N SER A 303 -16.95 36.39 -13.77
CA SER A 303 -16.02 37.44 -14.21
C SER A 303 -16.27 37.90 -15.65
N ALA A 304 -16.66 36.98 -16.54
CA ALA A 304 -17.01 37.31 -17.92
C ALA A 304 -18.28 38.16 -17.99
N LEU A 305 -19.30 37.84 -17.18
CA LEU A 305 -20.50 38.67 -17.05
C LEU A 305 -20.15 40.08 -16.58
N PHE A 306 -19.35 40.21 -15.51
CA PHE A 306 -18.94 41.52 -14.98
C PHE A 306 -18.22 42.39 -16.03
N VAL A 307 -17.34 41.80 -16.84
CA VAL A 307 -16.64 42.52 -17.92
C VAL A 307 -17.63 43.10 -18.92
N GLU A 308 -18.61 42.32 -19.37
CA GLU A 308 -19.62 42.82 -20.32
C GLU A 308 -20.60 43.80 -19.67
N CYS A 309 -20.95 43.64 -18.38
CA CYS A 309 -21.74 44.63 -17.63
C CYS A 309 -21.02 45.98 -17.59
N ILE A 310 -19.71 45.99 -17.29
CA ILE A 310 -18.93 47.23 -17.24
C ILE A 310 -18.89 47.91 -18.61
N LYS A 311 -18.72 47.14 -19.70
CA LYS A 311 -18.78 47.67 -21.07
C LYS A 311 -20.15 48.27 -21.39
N ALA A 312 -21.22 47.59 -21.02
CA ALA A 312 -22.59 48.07 -21.23
C ALA A 312 -22.88 49.34 -20.42
N LEU A 313 -22.49 49.39 -19.14
CA LEU A 313 -22.60 50.59 -18.30
C LEU A 313 -21.82 51.76 -18.90
N LYS A 314 -20.59 51.52 -19.39
CA LYS A 314 -19.79 52.54 -20.06
C LYS A 314 -20.49 53.10 -21.30
N ALA A 315 -21.13 52.24 -22.09
CA ALA A 315 -21.88 52.65 -23.27
C ALA A 315 -23.13 53.48 -22.91
N GLN A 316 -23.89 53.06 -21.89
CA GLN A 316 -25.04 53.82 -21.39
C GLN A 316 -24.62 55.19 -20.84
N ASN A 317 -23.54 55.26 -20.07
CA ASN A 317 -23.00 56.51 -19.56
C ASN A 317 -22.59 57.47 -20.67
N ALA A 318 -21.94 56.99 -21.74
CA ALA A 318 -21.59 57.83 -22.88
C ALA A 318 -22.84 58.41 -23.57
N LEU A 319 -23.89 57.61 -23.74
CA LEU A 319 -25.17 58.07 -24.28
C LEU A 319 -25.85 59.10 -23.37
N LEU A 320 -25.86 58.85 -22.06
CA LEU A 320 -26.41 59.79 -21.08
C LEU A 320 -25.65 61.11 -21.08
N SER A 321 -24.31 61.08 -21.09
CA SER A 321 -23.49 62.29 -21.20
C SER A 321 -23.81 63.09 -22.46
N GLN A 322 -23.95 62.43 -23.62
CA GLN A 322 -24.34 63.10 -24.86
C GLN A 322 -25.72 63.76 -24.75
N ARG A 323 -26.71 63.05 -24.17
CA ARG A 323 -28.05 63.61 -23.95
C ARG A 323 -28.03 64.82 -23.03
N VAL A 324 -27.26 64.76 -21.94
CA VAL A 324 -27.10 65.87 -21.01
C VAL A 324 -26.48 67.08 -21.73
N SER A 325 -25.40 66.89 -22.49
CA SER A 325 -24.77 67.99 -23.25
C SER A 325 -25.73 68.64 -24.26
N LEU A 326 -26.56 67.86 -24.95
CA LEU A 326 -27.56 68.39 -25.87
C LEU A 326 -28.65 69.19 -25.14
N LEU A 327 -29.12 68.69 -24.00
CA LEU A 327 -30.12 69.37 -23.18
C LEU A 327 -29.57 70.67 -22.59
N GLU A 328 -28.34 70.67 -22.09
CA GLU A 328 -27.67 71.86 -21.58
C GLU A 328 -27.48 72.91 -22.68
N ALA A 329 -27.05 72.50 -23.88
CA ALA A 329 -26.94 73.41 -25.04
C ALA A 329 -28.29 74.01 -25.45
N GLY A 330 -29.37 73.22 -25.46
CA GLY A 330 -30.72 73.70 -25.77
C GLY A 330 -31.30 74.65 -24.71
N SER A 331 -30.98 74.41 -23.43
CA SER A 331 -31.44 75.22 -22.29
C SER A 331 -30.83 76.63 -22.28
N VAL A 332 -29.60 76.79 -22.78
CA VAL A 332 -28.94 78.10 -22.92
C VAL A 332 -29.64 78.95 -24.00
N SER A 333 -30.16 78.34 -25.06
CA SER A 333 -30.85 79.06 -26.15
C SER A 333 -32.24 79.60 -25.78
N GLN A 334 -32.90 79.05 -24.74
CA GLN A 334 -34.21 79.54 -24.31
C GLN A 334 -34.13 80.72 -23.32
N LYS A 335 -33.03 80.85 -22.57
CA LYS A 335 -32.85 81.94 -21.59
C LYS A 335 -32.58 83.31 -22.20
N SER A 336 -32.18 83.39 -23.47
CA SER A 336 -31.84 84.64 -24.16
C SER A 336 -33.03 85.34 -24.87
N VAL A 337 -34.25 84.78 -24.82
CA VAL A 337 -35.40 85.26 -25.62
C VAL A 337 -36.41 86.11 -24.83
N SER A 338 -36.26 86.34 -23.52
CA SER A 338 -37.25 87.11 -22.75
C SER A 338 -36.78 88.50 -22.29
N LYS A 339 -36.90 89.49 -23.17
CA LYS A 339 -37.46 90.82 -22.86
C LYS A 339 -37.77 91.58 -24.15
N PRO A 340 -39.04 91.75 -24.54
CA PRO A 340 -39.40 92.79 -25.49
C PRO A 340 -39.43 94.12 -24.74
N ASP A 341 -38.56 95.05 -25.15
CA ASP A 341 -38.56 96.42 -24.67
C ASP A 341 -39.93 97.06 -24.94
N ARG A 342 -40.54 97.59 -23.88
CA ARG A 342 -41.68 98.51 -23.91
C ARG A 342 -41.24 99.83 -23.29
#